data_AF-A0A7X9JAP8-F1
#
_entry.id   AF-A0A7X9JAP8-F1
#
_cell.length_a   1.000
_cell.length_b   1.000
_cell.length_c   1.000
_cell.angle_alpha   90.00
_cell.angle_beta   90.00
_cell.angle_gamma   90.00
#
_symmetry.space_group_name_H-M   'P 1'
#
loop_
_entity.id
_entity.type
_entity.pdbx_description
1 polymer ?
#
loop_
_entity_poly.entity_id
_entity_poly.type
_entity_poly.pdbx_seq_one_letter_code
_entity_poly.pdbx_strand_id
1 'polypeptide(L)'
;MSVKITIPARVLMQNTTGKLELSYPLRCSRCNAPRAEHRETHILTYEAGLIPKRQFGKRFRSRIKFEVRLPLCETCAKADFIEAPESYESEAGRAGKLARWRSRGMNLGAAFAAAAFILLMKIIPLPESLPWLQYLWLMLIGVGLVIFGLTFGLLELENQRLRKELAQAQYDVTLHRADVFGKAQVEDAQSNDPAVTIQMENESWAQECAAKNGWPIEHAEETTD
;
A
#
# COMPACT_ATOMS: atom_id res chain seq x y z
N MET A 1 -18.23 -4.51 14.31
CA MET A 1 -17.71 -3.24 14.86
C MET A 1 -16.21 -3.22 14.67
N SER A 2 -15.65 -2.14 14.12
CA SER A 2 -14.20 -2.03 13.96
C SER A 2 -13.53 -1.45 15.21
N VAL A 3 -12.30 -1.87 15.46
CA VAL A 3 -11.49 -1.47 16.60
C VAL A 3 -10.25 -0.74 16.12
N LYS A 4 -9.85 0.28 16.86
CA LYS A 4 -8.75 1.18 16.53
C LYS A 4 -7.64 1.08 17.58
N ILE A 5 -6.46 0.67 17.15
CA ILE A 5 -5.23 0.65 17.96
C ILE A 5 -4.44 1.93 17.65
N THR A 6 -4.02 2.63 18.69
CA THR A 6 -3.18 3.83 18.53
C THR A 6 -1.78 3.59 19.04
N ILE A 7 -0.79 3.72 18.16
CA ILE A 7 0.63 3.45 18.45
C ILE A 7 1.36 4.78 18.67
N PRO A 8 2.06 4.97 19.80
CA PRO A 8 2.72 6.22 20.12
C PRO A 8 4.04 6.40 19.35
N ALA A 9 4.42 7.65 19.11
CA ALA A 9 5.61 8.05 18.35
C ALA A 9 6.91 7.45 18.89
N ARG A 10 7.02 7.25 20.21
CA ARG A 10 8.17 6.59 20.85
C ARG A 10 8.50 5.25 20.22
N VAL A 11 7.49 4.47 19.82
CA VAL A 11 7.69 3.14 19.23
C VAL A 11 8.36 3.28 17.87
N LEU A 12 7.98 4.29 17.09
CA LEU A 12 8.62 4.57 15.79
C LEU A 12 10.02 5.16 15.96
N MET A 13 10.21 6.07 16.92
CA MET A 13 11.51 6.71 17.16
C MET A 13 12.56 5.73 17.70
N GLN A 14 12.12 4.73 18.48
CA GLN A 14 13.00 3.66 18.98
C GLN A 14 13.24 2.56 17.94
N ASN A 15 12.43 2.48 16.90
CA ASN A 15 12.54 1.46 15.88
C ASN A 15 13.60 1.82 14.83
N THR A 16 14.77 1.21 14.95
CA THR A 16 15.89 1.42 14.03
C THR A 16 15.74 0.70 12.69
N THR A 17 14.86 -0.30 12.59
CA THR A 17 14.70 -1.11 11.38
C THR A 17 13.81 -0.46 10.32
N GLY A 18 13.05 0.57 10.69
CA GLY A 18 12.01 1.16 9.85
C GLY A 18 10.82 0.22 9.59
N LYS A 19 10.71 -0.90 10.34
CA LYS A 19 9.65 -1.91 10.17
C LYS A 19 8.99 -2.19 11.51
N LEU A 20 7.72 -1.83 11.63
CA LEU A 20 6.88 -2.12 12.79
C LEU A 20 6.14 -3.44 12.53
N GLU A 21 6.69 -4.54 13.05
CA GLU A 21 6.09 -5.87 12.88
C GLU A 21 5.19 -6.22 14.08
N LEU A 22 3.88 -6.32 13.85
CA LEU A 22 2.91 -6.71 14.87
C LEU A 22 2.75 -8.22 14.89
N SER A 23 3.76 -8.94 15.38
CA SER A 23 3.83 -10.41 15.32
C SER A 23 2.97 -11.15 16.37
N TYR A 24 2.23 -10.41 17.22
CA TYR A 24 1.40 -11.00 18.27
C TYR A 24 -0.03 -10.46 18.22
N PRO A 25 -1.04 -11.32 18.41
CA PRO A 25 -0.95 -12.78 18.62
C PRO A 25 -0.48 -13.56 17.37
N LEU A 26 0.04 -14.78 17.57
CA LEU A 26 0.58 -15.65 16.51
C LEU A 26 -0.53 -16.31 15.66
N ARG A 27 -1.46 -15.49 15.16
CA ARG A 27 -2.59 -15.88 14.33
C ARG A 27 -2.94 -14.76 13.35
N CYS A 28 -3.76 -15.08 12.36
CA CYS A 28 -4.17 -14.14 11.33
C CYS A 28 -4.89 -12.93 11.95
N SER A 29 -4.43 -11.73 11.60
CA SER A 29 -5.03 -10.47 12.03
C SER A 29 -6.44 -10.25 11.51
N ARG A 30 -6.85 -10.89 10.40
CA ARG A 30 -8.24 -10.79 9.88
C ARG A 30 -9.18 -11.86 10.42
N CYS A 31 -8.83 -13.14 10.28
CA CYS A 31 -9.74 -14.26 10.53
C CYS A 31 -9.39 -15.14 11.73
N ASN A 32 -8.38 -14.78 12.54
CA ASN A 32 -7.88 -15.58 13.67
C ASN A 32 -7.35 -16.99 13.35
N ALA A 33 -7.17 -17.33 12.06
CA ALA A 33 -6.57 -18.60 11.69
C ALA A 33 -5.17 -18.80 12.30
N PRO A 34 -4.82 -20.01 12.78
CA PRO A 34 -3.64 -20.25 13.61
C PRO A 34 -2.30 -20.17 12.85
N ARG A 35 -2.32 -20.16 11.52
CA ARG A 35 -1.11 -20.04 10.69
C ARG A 35 -1.10 -18.69 9.99
N ALA A 36 -0.15 -17.85 10.36
CA ALA A 36 0.03 -16.53 9.75
C ALA A 36 1.46 -16.35 9.22
N GLU A 37 1.74 -17.03 8.10
CA GLU A 37 3.04 -17.02 7.43
C GLU A 37 3.23 -15.81 6.50
N HIS A 38 2.13 -15.20 6.07
CA HIS A 38 2.11 -14.04 5.19
C HIS A 38 1.95 -12.75 5.98
N ARG A 39 2.22 -11.61 5.33
CA ARG A 39 2.13 -10.31 5.99
C ARG A 39 1.47 -9.26 5.12
N GLU A 40 0.46 -8.60 5.66
CA GLU A 40 -0.05 -7.34 5.13
C GLU A 40 0.97 -6.24 5.41
N THR A 41 1.39 -5.49 4.39
CA THR A 41 2.39 -4.42 4.56
C THR A 41 1.81 -3.06 4.18
N HIS A 42 1.96 -2.06 5.06
CA HIS A 42 1.57 -0.67 4.81
C HIS A 42 2.79 0.23 4.92
N ILE A 43 3.12 0.91 3.83
CA ILE A 43 4.22 1.89 3.80
C ILE A 43 3.64 3.24 4.21
N LEU A 44 4.11 3.77 5.32
CA LEU A 44 3.60 5.00 5.92
C LEU A 44 4.72 5.99 6.16
N THR A 45 4.33 7.25 6.37
CA THR A 45 5.24 8.30 6.81
C THR A 45 4.62 9.01 8.01
N TYR A 46 5.36 9.08 9.10
CA TYR A 46 5.04 9.91 10.26
C TYR A 46 5.71 11.27 10.08
N GLU A 47 4.94 12.33 10.25
CA GLU A 47 5.37 13.71 9.99
C GLU A 47 5.07 14.59 11.21
N ALA A 48 6.06 15.30 11.73
CA ALA A 48 5.90 16.14 12.93
C ALA A 48 6.74 17.42 12.88
N GLY A 49 6.26 18.47 13.55
CA GLY A 49 6.90 19.78 13.63
C GLY A 49 6.84 20.50 12.29
N LEU A 50 5.65 20.92 11.87
CA LEU A 50 5.46 21.70 10.65
C LEU A 50 6.28 22.99 10.73
N ILE A 51 7.13 23.24 9.74
CA ILE A 51 7.98 24.43 9.69
C ILE A 51 7.15 25.59 9.11
N PRO A 52 6.74 26.60 9.90
CA PRO A 52 5.98 27.73 9.39
C PRO A 52 6.87 28.59 8.47
N LYS A 53 6.26 29.18 7.43
CA LYS A 53 6.86 30.18 6.50
C LYS A 53 7.81 29.64 5.42
N ARG A 54 7.40 28.62 4.65
CA ARG A 54 8.02 28.37 3.34
C ARG A 54 7.08 28.72 2.20
N GLN A 55 7.64 29.36 1.16
CA GLN A 55 6.90 29.79 -0.04
C GLN A 55 6.38 28.60 -0.88
N PHE A 56 6.94 27.40 -0.69
CA PHE A 56 6.55 26.20 -1.42
C PHE A 56 6.55 24.95 -0.54
N GLY A 57 5.39 24.29 -0.44
CA GLY A 57 5.21 22.96 0.16
C GLY A 57 5.17 22.93 1.71
N LYS A 58 4.51 21.89 2.24
CA LYS A 58 4.56 21.55 3.68
C LYS A 58 5.86 20.80 3.96
N ARG A 59 6.67 21.29 4.90
CA ARG A 59 7.89 20.60 5.36
C ARG A 59 7.80 20.42 6.87
N PHE A 60 8.08 19.20 7.31
CA PHE A 60 8.10 18.81 8.71
C PHE A 60 9.54 18.67 9.20
N ARG A 61 9.78 18.93 10.49
CA ARG A 61 11.08 18.78 11.15
C ARG A 61 11.46 17.32 11.28
N SER A 62 10.50 16.48 11.66
CA SER A 62 10.65 15.03 11.68
C SER A 62 9.81 14.42 10.56
N ARG A 63 10.44 13.54 9.79
CA ARG A 63 9.78 12.75 8.75
C ARG A 63 10.36 11.34 8.79
N ILE A 64 9.61 10.41 9.35
CA ILE A 64 10.03 9.02 9.52
C ILE A 64 9.19 8.17 8.57
N LYS A 65 9.83 7.57 7.57
CA LYS A 65 9.18 6.58 6.70
C LYS A 65 9.37 5.19 7.31
N PHE A 66 8.30 4.42 7.41
CA PHE A 66 8.32 3.09 8.02
C PHE A 66 7.27 2.17 7.38
N GLU A 67 7.41 0.87 7.62
CA GLU A 67 6.47 -0.16 7.20
C GLU A 67 5.74 -0.72 8.41
N VAL A 68 4.41 -0.82 8.36
CA VAL A 68 3.61 -1.59 9.32
C VAL A 68 3.31 -2.95 8.73
N ARG A 69 3.58 -4.01 9.48
CA ARG A 69 3.36 -5.39 9.02
C ARG A 69 2.41 -6.12 9.95
N LEU A 70 1.29 -6.60 9.41
CA LEU A 70 0.28 -7.39 10.12
C LEU A 70 0.31 -8.84 9.62
N PRO A 71 0.21 -9.84 10.52
CA PRO A 71 0.28 -11.25 10.14
C PRO A 71 -1.03 -11.69 9.48
N LEU A 72 -0.93 -12.43 8.37
CA LEU A 72 -2.07 -12.97 7.61
C LEU A 72 -1.89 -14.48 7.35
N CYS A 73 -3.00 -15.21 7.33
CA CYS A 73 -3.03 -16.55 6.76
C CYS A 73 -3.00 -16.51 5.23
N GLU A 74 -2.73 -17.65 4.59
CA GLU A 74 -2.65 -17.76 3.13
C GLU A 74 -3.92 -17.26 2.43
N THR A 75 -5.10 -17.63 2.93
CA THR A 75 -6.38 -17.22 2.33
C THR A 75 -6.60 -15.71 2.40
N CYS A 76 -6.37 -15.08 3.57
CA CYS A 76 -6.48 -13.64 3.71
C CYS A 76 -5.41 -12.89 2.89
N ALA A 77 -4.20 -13.44 2.75
CA ALA A 77 -3.16 -12.85 1.91
C ALA A 77 -3.53 -12.89 0.42
N LYS A 78 -4.18 -13.96 -0.05
CA LYS A 78 -4.72 -14.03 -1.41
C LYS A 78 -5.81 -12.98 -1.65
N ALA A 79 -6.71 -12.79 -0.67
CA ALA A 79 -7.73 -11.74 -0.75
C ALA A 79 -7.12 -10.33 -0.77
N ASP A 80 -6.16 -10.07 0.14
CA ASP A 80 -5.43 -8.80 0.22
C ASP A 80 -4.67 -8.49 -1.08
N PHE A 81 -4.07 -9.50 -1.73
CA PHE A 81 -3.41 -9.30 -3.03
C PHE A 81 -4.37 -8.82 -4.12
N ILE A 82 -5.64 -9.24 -4.11
CA ILE A 82 -6.65 -8.80 -5.10
C ILE A 82 -7.05 -7.35 -4.85
N GLU A 83 -7.15 -6.95 -3.57
CA GLU A 83 -7.52 -5.60 -3.16
C GLU A 83 -6.37 -4.60 -3.38
N ALA A 84 -5.15 -4.96 -2.97
CA ALA A 84 -4.00 -4.07 -2.92
C ALA A 84 -2.70 -4.80 -3.32
N PRO A 85 -2.51 -5.15 -4.60
CA PRO A 85 -1.33 -5.91 -5.05
C PRO A 85 0.00 -5.17 -4.79
N GLU A 86 -0.01 -3.83 -4.72
CA GLU A 86 1.16 -3.01 -4.44
C GLU A 86 1.76 -3.22 -3.04
N SER A 87 0.97 -3.72 -2.07
CA SER A 87 1.48 -4.02 -0.72
C SER A 87 2.51 -5.16 -0.73
N TYR A 88 2.47 -6.01 -1.76
CA TYR A 88 3.33 -7.20 -1.90
C TYR A 88 4.66 -6.93 -2.61
N GLU A 89 4.94 -5.70 -3.06
CA GLU A 89 6.16 -5.40 -3.83
C GLU A 89 7.46 -5.78 -3.09
N SER A 90 7.44 -5.76 -1.76
CA SER A 90 8.58 -6.08 -0.91
C SER A 90 8.74 -7.59 -0.60
N GLU A 91 7.77 -8.42 -0.96
CA GLU A 91 7.80 -9.86 -0.64
C GLU A 91 8.60 -10.68 -1.66
N ALA A 92 9.27 -11.73 -1.19
CA ALA A 92 10.12 -12.59 -2.02
C ALA A 92 9.34 -13.63 -2.86
N GLY A 93 8.03 -13.78 -2.62
CA GLY A 93 7.18 -14.81 -3.23
C GLY A 93 6.69 -14.52 -4.66
N ARG A 94 5.85 -15.43 -5.19
CA ARG A 94 5.21 -15.28 -6.51
C ARG A 94 4.33 -14.02 -6.57
N ALA A 95 3.53 -13.77 -5.54
CA ALA A 95 2.71 -12.56 -5.40
C ALA A 95 3.58 -11.29 -5.52
N GLY A 96 4.68 -11.22 -4.77
CA GLY A 96 5.59 -10.08 -4.85
C GLY A 96 6.29 -9.91 -6.20
N LYS A 97 6.61 -11.01 -6.91
CA LYS A 97 7.11 -10.94 -8.29
C LYS A 97 6.06 -10.33 -9.23
N LEU A 98 4.81 -10.74 -9.10
CA LEU A 98 3.71 -10.24 -9.92
C LEU A 98 3.41 -8.76 -9.62
N ALA A 99 3.39 -8.37 -8.34
CA ALA A 99 3.27 -6.99 -7.91
C ALA A 99 4.36 -6.09 -8.50
N ARG A 100 5.63 -6.49 -8.40
CA ARG A 100 6.76 -5.75 -9.00
C ARG A 100 6.67 -5.68 -10.51
N TRP A 101 6.20 -6.73 -11.17
CA TRP A 101 6.01 -6.73 -12.62
C TRP A 101 4.91 -5.77 -13.05
N ARG A 102 3.77 -5.75 -12.33
CA ARG A 102 2.70 -4.76 -12.53
C ARG A 102 3.23 -3.33 -12.37
N SER A 103 3.91 -3.06 -11.26
CA SER A 103 4.49 -1.74 -10.93
C SER A 103 5.47 -1.26 -12.01
N ARG A 104 6.41 -2.12 -12.44
CA ARG A 104 7.32 -1.83 -13.55
C ARG A 104 6.57 -1.60 -14.86
N GLY A 105 5.57 -2.42 -15.15
CA GLY A 105 4.73 -2.29 -16.33
C GLY A 105 3.98 -0.96 -16.38
N MET A 106 3.39 -0.54 -15.26
CA MET A 106 2.72 0.76 -15.12
C MET A 106 3.70 1.92 -15.27
N ASN A 107 4.87 1.86 -14.64
CA ASN A 107 5.90 2.90 -14.76
C ASN A 107 6.44 3.02 -16.19
N LEU A 108 6.71 1.90 -16.86
CA LEU A 108 7.12 1.89 -18.27
C LEU A 108 6.01 2.45 -19.16
N GLY A 109 4.77 1.98 -18.99
CA GLY A 109 3.61 2.49 -19.73
C GLY A 109 3.43 3.99 -19.55
N ALA A 110 3.53 4.49 -18.33
CA ALA A 110 3.44 5.92 -18.01
C ALA A 110 4.59 6.72 -18.65
N ALA A 111 5.82 6.20 -18.64
CA ALA A 111 6.97 6.84 -19.29
C ALA A 111 6.79 6.93 -20.82
N PHE A 112 6.33 5.85 -21.46
CA PHE A 112 6.02 5.87 -22.90
C PHE A 112 4.88 6.83 -23.22
N ALA A 113 3.83 6.88 -22.39
CA ALA A 113 2.71 7.81 -22.56
C ALA A 113 3.16 9.27 -22.39
N ALA A 114 3.97 9.58 -21.38
CA ALA A 114 4.52 10.92 -21.16
C ALA A 114 5.42 11.35 -22.32
N ALA A 115 6.27 10.44 -22.81
CA ALA A 115 7.07 10.69 -24.02
C ALA A 115 6.13 11.00 -25.19
N ALA A 116 5.17 10.12 -25.50
CA ALA A 116 4.20 10.33 -26.58
C ALA A 116 3.42 11.65 -26.46
N PHE A 117 3.09 12.10 -25.24
CA PHE A 117 2.37 13.35 -25.00
C PHE A 117 3.22 14.60 -25.26
N ILE A 118 4.44 14.66 -24.72
CA ILE A 118 5.40 15.76 -24.98
C ILE A 118 5.61 15.92 -26.49
N LEU A 119 5.72 14.77 -27.12
CA LEU A 119 5.88 14.59 -28.53
C LEU A 119 4.65 15.12 -29.32
N LEU A 120 3.41 14.81 -28.92
CA LEU A 120 2.20 15.35 -29.55
C LEU A 120 2.01 16.86 -29.40
N MET A 121 2.56 17.48 -28.34
CA MET A 121 2.40 18.91 -28.08
C MET A 121 3.12 19.83 -29.09
N LYS A 122 3.79 19.27 -30.12
CA LYS A 122 4.54 20.04 -31.14
C LYS A 122 5.53 21.05 -30.56
N ILE A 123 5.97 20.86 -29.31
CA ILE A 123 6.96 21.73 -28.64
C ILE A 123 8.28 21.75 -29.42
N ILE A 124 8.58 20.63 -30.09
CA ILE A 124 9.65 20.53 -31.08
C ILE A 124 8.99 20.60 -32.46
N PRO A 125 9.14 21.72 -33.21
CA PRO A 125 8.59 21.81 -34.55
C PRO A 125 9.28 20.77 -35.43
N LEU A 126 8.56 19.70 -35.80
CA LEU A 126 9.07 18.72 -36.75
C LEU A 126 9.14 19.37 -38.14
N PRO A 127 10.30 19.36 -38.81
CA PRO A 127 10.36 19.71 -40.22
C PRO A 127 9.52 18.71 -41.02
N GLU A 128 8.68 19.21 -41.93
CA GLU A 128 7.79 18.40 -42.78
C GLU A 128 8.53 17.41 -43.68
N SER A 129 9.86 17.53 -43.78
CA SER A 129 10.74 16.71 -44.61
C SER A 129 11.04 15.31 -44.06
N LEU A 130 10.59 14.95 -42.84
CA LEU A 130 10.93 13.68 -42.18
C LEU A 130 9.67 12.86 -41.79
N PRO A 131 8.90 12.32 -42.75
CA PRO A 131 7.68 11.55 -42.50
C PRO A 131 7.94 10.21 -41.80
N TRP A 132 9.13 9.62 -41.95
CA TRP A 132 9.52 8.40 -41.20
C TRP A 132 9.58 8.66 -39.70
N LEU A 133 9.85 9.91 -39.30
CA LEU A 133 9.91 10.26 -37.90
C LEU A 133 8.54 9.97 -37.30
N GLN A 134 7.43 10.45 -37.90
CA GLN A 134 6.03 10.22 -37.46
C GLN A 134 5.66 8.73 -37.23
N TYR A 135 6.15 7.81 -38.07
CA TYR A 135 5.94 6.37 -37.86
C TYR A 135 6.57 5.85 -36.56
N LEU A 136 7.72 6.38 -36.18
CA LEU A 136 8.41 6.03 -34.93
C LEU A 136 7.59 6.41 -33.67
N TRP A 137 6.71 7.42 -33.77
CA TRP A 137 5.85 7.92 -32.67
C TRP A 137 4.66 6.98 -32.49
N LEU A 138 4.03 6.60 -33.59
CA LEU A 138 2.97 5.59 -33.58
C LEU A 138 3.49 4.25 -33.05
N MET A 139 4.73 3.88 -33.37
CA MET A 139 5.40 2.72 -32.80
C MET A 139 5.55 2.82 -31.28
N LEU A 140 6.01 3.96 -30.74
CA LEU A 140 6.13 4.14 -29.29
C LEU A 140 4.78 4.03 -28.57
N ILE A 141 3.72 4.62 -29.15
CA ILE A 141 2.35 4.50 -28.62
C ILE A 141 1.89 3.03 -28.67
N GLY A 142 2.09 2.35 -29.81
CA GLY A 142 1.73 0.95 -29.99
C GLY A 142 2.43 0.04 -28.99
N VAL A 143 3.73 0.21 -28.78
CA VAL A 143 4.50 -0.55 -27.77
C VAL A 143 3.96 -0.28 -26.36
N GLY A 144 3.68 0.98 -26.03
CA GLY A 144 3.08 1.34 -24.73
C GLY A 144 1.74 0.64 -24.49
N LEU A 145 0.85 0.63 -25.48
CA LEU A 145 -0.44 -0.06 -25.41
C LEU A 145 -0.30 -1.57 -25.25
N VAL A 146 0.66 -2.19 -25.95
CA VAL A 146 0.92 -3.64 -25.82
C VAL A 146 1.42 -3.97 -24.42
N ILE A 147 2.38 -3.22 -23.88
CA ILE A 147 2.90 -3.43 -22.53
C ILE A 147 1.76 -3.28 -21.51
N PHE A 148 0.95 -2.23 -21.64
CA PHE A 148 -0.19 -2.00 -20.76
C PHE A 148 -1.25 -3.11 -20.85
N GLY A 149 -1.59 -3.55 -22.07
CA GLY A 149 -2.54 -4.63 -22.28
C GLY A 149 -2.07 -5.95 -21.67
N LEU A 150 -0.79 -6.28 -21.83
CA LEU A 150 -0.20 -7.47 -21.21
C LEU A 150 -0.19 -7.37 -19.69
N THR A 151 0.12 -6.21 -19.12
CA THR A 151 0.22 -6.03 -17.66
C THR A 151 -1.12 -6.14 -16.97
N PHE A 152 -2.15 -5.51 -17.52
CA PHE A 152 -3.51 -5.62 -17.01
C PHE A 152 -4.13 -6.99 -17.30
N GLY A 153 -3.91 -7.53 -18.50
CA GLY A 153 -4.47 -8.83 -18.89
C GLY A 153 -3.95 -9.99 -18.04
N LEU A 154 -2.63 -10.08 -17.83
CA LEU A 154 -2.05 -11.13 -16.98
C LEU A 154 -2.47 -11.00 -15.52
N LEU A 155 -2.61 -9.77 -15.02
CA LEU A 155 -3.08 -9.57 -13.65
C LEU A 155 -4.55 -9.96 -13.49
N GLU A 156 -5.41 -9.59 -14.43
CA GLU A 156 -6.83 -9.92 -14.37
C GLU A 156 -7.05 -11.43 -14.41
N LEU A 157 -6.27 -12.16 -15.21
CA LEU A 157 -6.30 -13.62 -15.22
C LEU A 157 -5.90 -14.23 -13.87
N GLU A 158 -4.86 -13.71 -13.22
CA GLU A 158 -4.47 -14.18 -11.88
C GLU A 158 -5.55 -13.81 -10.83
N ASN A 159 -6.09 -12.60 -10.88
CA ASN A 159 -7.18 -12.17 -10.00
C ASN A 159 -8.42 -13.06 -10.15
N GLN A 160 -8.79 -13.42 -11.38
CA GLN A 160 -9.89 -14.35 -11.63
C GLN A 160 -9.62 -15.74 -11.06
N ARG A 161 -8.37 -16.23 -11.18
CA ARG A 161 -7.96 -17.49 -10.58
C ARG A 161 -8.07 -17.42 -9.05
N LEU A 162 -7.54 -16.38 -8.42
CA LEU A 162 -7.59 -16.20 -6.97
C LEU A 162 -9.03 -16.05 -6.47
N ARG A 163 -9.90 -15.32 -7.18
CA ARG A 163 -11.33 -15.22 -6.85
C ARG A 163 -12.02 -16.58 -6.88
N LYS A 164 -11.69 -17.44 -7.85
CA LYS A 164 -12.23 -18.82 -7.90
C LYS A 164 -11.74 -19.66 -6.72
N GLU A 165 -10.45 -19.57 -6.38
CA GLU A 165 -9.88 -20.26 -5.22
C GLU A 165 -10.53 -19.78 -3.90
N LEU A 166 -10.74 -18.48 -3.73
CA LEU A 166 -11.40 -17.90 -2.56
C LEU A 166 -12.89 -18.30 -2.46
N ALA A 167 -13.60 -18.33 -3.59
CA ALA A 167 -14.98 -18.78 -3.63
C ALA A 167 -15.12 -20.26 -3.24
N GLN A 168 -14.18 -21.11 -3.68
CA GLN A 168 -14.14 -22.52 -3.28
C GLN A 168 -13.83 -22.69 -1.79
N ALA A 169 -12.98 -21.82 -1.23
CA ALA A 169 -12.63 -21.82 0.19
C ALA A 169 -13.71 -21.22 1.11
N GLN A 170 -14.85 -20.78 0.57
CA GLN A 170 -15.92 -20.07 1.30
C GLN A 170 -15.37 -18.87 2.09
N TYR A 171 -14.45 -18.13 1.48
CA TYR A 171 -13.89 -16.94 2.12
C TYR A 171 -14.95 -15.86 2.30
N ASP A 172 -15.02 -15.31 3.51
CA ASP A 172 -15.92 -14.20 3.83
C ASP A 172 -15.36 -12.89 3.27
N VAL A 173 -16.08 -12.31 2.30
CA VAL A 173 -15.70 -11.06 1.61
C VAL A 173 -15.79 -9.85 2.55
N THR A 174 -16.48 -9.97 3.69
CA THR A 174 -16.59 -8.88 4.67
C THR A 174 -15.28 -8.62 5.42
N LEU A 175 -14.34 -9.58 5.44
CA LEU A 175 -13.05 -9.43 6.10
C LEU A 175 -12.10 -8.52 5.29
N HIS A 176 -12.29 -7.23 5.48
CA HIS A 176 -11.55 -6.18 4.79
C HIS A 176 -10.12 -6.01 5.31
N ARG A 177 -9.32 -5.36 4.47
CA ARG A 177 -7.98 -4.86 4.78
C ARG A 177 -7.99 -3.95 6.00
N ALA A 178 -6.93 -4.01 6.81
CA ALA A 178 -6.80 -3.09 7.94
C ALA A 178 -6.51 -1.68 7.42
N ASP A 179 -7.25 -0.70 7.93
CA ASP A 179 -7.03 0.70 7.60
C ASP A 179 -5.92 1.25 8.49
N VAL A 180 -4.76 1.53 7.89
CA VAL A 180 -3.58 2.00 8.62
C VAL A 180 -3.20 3.41 8.20
N PHE A 181 -3.18 4.31 9.17
CA PHE A 181 -2.89 5.73 8.96
C PHE A 181 -1.66 6.17 9.75
N GLY A 182 -0.72 6.81 9.07
CA GLY A 182 0.34 7.60 9.70
C GLY A 182 -0.19 9.01 10.01
N LYS A 183 0.05 9.51 11.22
CA LYS A 183 -0.36 10.87 11.60
C LYS A 183 0.66 11.91 11.13
N ALA A 184 0.13 13.06 10.73
CA ALA A 184 0.89 14.28 10.50
C ALA A 184 0.48 15.32 11.55
N GLN A 185 1.45 15.83 12.32
CA GLN A 185 1.22 16.78 13.38
C GLN A 185 1.99 18.09 13.15
N VAL A 186 1.35 19.20 13.52
CA VAL A 186 1.92 20.54 13.38
C VAL A 186 3.00 20.78 14.42
N GLU A 187 2.79 20.29 15.64
CA GLU A 187 3.72 20.42 16.76
C GLU A 187 4.88 19.43 16.65
N ASP A 188 5.98 19.74 17.34
CA ASP A 188 7.13 18.83 17.41
C ASP A 188 6.73 17.47 18.01
N ALA A 189 7.39 16.40 17.58
CA ALA A 189 7.09 15.03 18.02
C ALA A 189 7.30 14.88 19.53
N GLN A 190 6.24 14.62 20.28
CA GLN A 190 6.34 14.13 21.65
C GLN A 190 6.29 12.61 21.68
N SER A 191 6.99 12.01 22.66
CA SER A 191 7.13 10.55 22.82
C SER A 191 5.78 9.80 22.86
N ASN A 192 4.78 10.40 23.51
CA ASN A 192 3.46 9.79 23.69
C ASN A 192 2.43 10.20 22.64
N ASP A 193 2.81 11.04 21.67
CA ASP A 193 1.88 11.46 20.61
C ASP A 193 1.48 10.26 19.75
N PRO A 194 0.22 10.20 19.30
CA PRO A 194 -0.21 9.14 18.42
C PRO A 194 0.49 9.29 17.06
N ALA A 195 1.24 8.28 16.65
CA ALA A 195 1.96 8.30 15.37
C ALA A 195 1.32 7.42 14.32
N VAL A 196 0.75 6.28 14.73
CA VAL A 196 0.07 5.35 13.84
C VAL A 196 -1.27 4.98 14.43
N THR A 197 -2.27 4.89 13.56
CA THR A 197 -3.58 4.37 13.88
C THR A 197 -3.83 3.16 13.00
N ILE A 198 -4.18 2.03 13.60
CA ILE A 198 -4.55 0.79 12.90
C ILE A 198 -6.02 0.51 13.24
N GLN A 199 -6.90 0.55 12.24
CA GLN A 199 -8.31 0.19 12.37
C GLN A 199 -8.55 -1.15 11.68
N MET A 200 -9.22 -2.07 12.38
CA MET A 200 -9.49 -3.42 11.88
C MET A 200 -10.78 -4.00 12.48
N GLU A 201 -11.37 -4.98 11.81
CA GLU A 201 -12.62 -5.61 12.28
C GLU A 201 -12.40 -6.71 13.34
N ASN A 202 -11.21 -7.32 13.36
CA ASN A 202 -10.90 -8.39 14.30
C ASN A 202 -10.53 -7.85 15.68
N GLU A 203 -11.57 -7.55 16.46
CA GLU A 203 -11.47 -7.02 17.81
C GLU A 203 -10.60 -7.90 18.73
N SER A 204 -10.79 -9.22 18.72
CA SER A 204 -10.04 -10.13 19.60
C SER A 204 -8.53 -10.08 19.36
N TRP A 205 -8.12 -10.02 18.10
CA TRP A 205 -6.71 -9.88 17.74
C TRP A 205 -6.16 -8.52 18.16
N ALA A 206 -6.93 -7.44 17.90
CA ALA A 206 -6.54 -6.08 18.25
C ALA A 206 -6.34 -5.92 19.77
N GLN A 207 -7.26 -6.46 20.57
CA GLN A 207 -7.21 -6.45 22.03
C GLN A 207 -5.97 -7.15 22.56
N GLU A 208 -5.67 -8.37 22.11
CA GLU A 208 -4.48 -9.10 22.54
C GLU A 208 -3.19 -8.38 22.12
N CYS A 209 -3.17 -7.83 20.90
CA CYS A 209 -2.03 -7.09 20.38
C CYS A 209 -1.75 -5.84 21.22
N ALA A 210 -2.78 -5.04 21.49
CA ALA A 210 -2.64 -3.81 22.25
C ALA A 210 -2.33 -4.09 23.73
N ALA A 211 -2.97 -5.10 24.34
CA ALA A 211 -2.72 -5.50 25.72
C ALA A 211 -1.25 -5.89 25.93
N LYS A 212 -0.66 -6.67 25.00
CA LYS A 212 0.76 -7.04 25.08
C LYS A 212 1.70 -5.84 25.01
N ASN A 213 1.36 -4.83 24.23
CA ASN A 213 2.23 -3.66 24.01
C ASN A 213 1.87 -2.45 24.88
N GLY A 214 0.81 -2.54 25.70
CA GLY A 214 0.29 -1.42 26.49
C GLY A 214 -0.19 -0.26 25.63
N TRP A 215 -0.83 -0.55 24.49
CA TRP A 215 -1.36 0.47 23.58
C TRP A 215 -2.84 0.75 23.85
N PRO A 216 -3.29 2.00 23.70
CA PRO A 216 -4.70 2.35 23.81
C PRO A 216 -5.51 1.77 22.66
N ILE A 217 -6.72 1.29 23.00
CA ILE A 217 -7.75 0.83 22.07
C ILE A 217 -8.94 1.77 22.17
N GLU A 218 -9.48 2.14 21.02
CA GLU A 218 -10.76 2.83 20.87
C GLU A 218 -11.69 1.96 20.02
N HIS A 219 -12.96 1.85 20.38
CA HIS A 219 -13.96 1.27 19.50
C HIS A 219 -14.43 2.36 18.54
N ALA A 220 -14.38 2.10 17.23
CA ALA A 220 -14.93 3.05 16.28
C ALA A 220 -16.44 3.00 16.39
N GLU A 221 -17.06 4.11 16.81
CA GLU A 221 -18.50 4.27 16.69
C GLU A 221 -18.87 4.25 15.21
N GLU A 222 -19.86 3.45 14.83
CA GLU A 222 -20.46 3.49 13.51
C GLU A 222 -20.98 4.91 13.30
N THR A 223 -20.25 5.74 12.55
CA THR A 223 -20.80 6.95 11.96
C THR A 223 -21.85 6.49 10.95
N THR A 224 -23.08 6.31 11.43
CA THR A 224 -24.27 6.20 10.61
C THR A 224 -24.48 7.56 9.96
N ASP A 225 -23.95 7.72 8.74
CA ASP A 225 -24.37 8.76 7.79
C ASP A 225 -25.58 8.27 6.98
#